data_AF-A0A9D5US60-F1
#
_entry.id   AF-A0A9D5US60-F1
#
_cell.length_a   1.000
_cell.length_b   1.000
_cell.length_c   1.000
_cell.angle_alpha   90.00
_cell.angle_beta   90.00
_cell.angle_gamma   90.00
#
_symmetry.space_group_name_H-M   'P 1'
#
loop_
_entity.id
_entity.type
_entity.pdbx_description
1 polymer ?
#
loop_
_entity_poly.entity_id
_entity_poly.type
_entity_poly.pdbx_seq_one_letter_code
_entity_poly.pdbx_strand_id
1 'polypeptide(L)'
;MAIAQIQAGFGPGQTLKYPGAVLVEVDQRPDGLNQHVVLPNGLPQNPSSYAPGDTVFLLVYASPNVRVDSVNSSWGELDKVGPTQSNHHEELVFENTDVARLSRPCQKLDRVVWSGAGLGELTIQEDGLTVTASRRGLSSAYVWYRSQPIVYRLRTSAADCPIPATTAFVAAVWEHLPVPVLIP
;
A
#
# COMPACT_ATOMS: atom_id res chain seq x y z
N MET A 1 9.73 19.08 -7.43
CA MET A 1 9.59 17.85 -6.61
C MET A 1 8.49 17.07 -7.28
N ALA A 2 8.73 16.03 -8.08
CA ALA A 2 7.62 15.31 -8.73
C ALA A 2 6.66 14.75 -7.67
N ILE A 3 5.41 15.19 -7.70
CA ILE A 3 4.32 14.70 -6.85
C ILE A 3 3.48 13.78 -7.73
N ALA A 4 3.35 12.51 -7.36
CA ALA A 4 2.31 11.66 -7.94
C ALA A 4 1.01 11.94 -7.19
N GLN A 5 -0.03 12.38 -7.89
CA GLN A 5 -1.38 12.54 -7.37
C GLN A 5 -2.25 11.35 -7.80
N ILE A 6 -2.62 10.51 -6.85
CA ILE A 6 -3.53 9.40 -7.12
C ILE A 6 -4.96 9.86 -6.83
N GLN A 7 -5.84 9.79 -7.83
CA GLN A 7 -7.27 9.98 -7.65
C GLN A 7 -7.95 8.61 -7.60
N ALA A 8 -8.52 8.29 -6.45
CA ALA A 8 -9.25 7.06 -6.22
C ALA A 8 -10.72 7.36 -5.91
N GLY A 9 -11.61 6.53 -6.44
CA GLY A 9 -13.05 6.60 -6.23
C GLY A 9 -13.58 5.27 -5.69
N PHE A 10 -14.76 5.32 -5.08
CA PHE A 10 -15.51 4.11 -4.77
C PHE A 10 -16.33 3.68 -5.99
N GLY A 11 -16.53 2.37 -6.17
CA GLY A 11 -17.43 1.88 -7.21
C GLY A 11 -18.85 2.46 -7.06
N PRO A 12 -19.58 2.73 -8.16
CA PRO A 12 -20.91 3.33 -8.06
C PRO A 12 -21.88 2.44 -7.27
N GLY A 13 -22.61 3.04 -6.33
CA GLY A 13 -23.80 2.45 -5.70
C GLY A 13 -23.58 1.50 -4.53
N GLN A 14 -22.41 1.45 -3.90
CA GLN A 14 -22.19 0.60 -2.73
C GLN A 14 -22.40 1.34 -1.40
N THR A 15 -23.33 0.85 -0.58
CA THR A 15 -23.33 1.12 0.86
C THR A 15 -22.21 0.29 1.47
N LEU A 16 -21.09 0.95 1.78
CA LEU A 16 -19.92 0.25 2.32
C LEU A 16 -20.07 0.06 3.83
N LYS A 17 -19.99 -1.20 4.28
CA LYS A 17 -19.92 -1.55 5.71
C LYS A 17 -18.58 -1.13 6.34
N TYR A 18 -17.54 -0.96 5.51
CA TYR A 18 -16.18 -0.61 5.92
C TYR A 18 -15.55 0.42 4.96
N PRO A 19 -14.73 1.37 5.45
CA PRO A 19 -14.06 2.33 4.59
C PRO A 19 -13.02 1.62 3.72
N GLY A 20 -12.99 1.93 2.42
CA GLY A 20 -11.90 1.50 1.55
C GLY A 20 -10.67 2.39 1.70
N ALA A 21 -9.49 1.86 1.34
CA ALA A 21 -8.24 2.63 1.34
C ALA A 21 -7.46 2.48 0.04
N VAL A 22 -6.62 3.48 -0.24
CA VAL A 22 -5.55 3.40 -1.24
C VAL A 22 -4.24 3.74 -0.57
N LEU A 23 -3.27 2.85 -0.68
CA LEU A 23 -1.92 3.05 -0.21
C LEU A 23 -0.97 3.08 -1.39
N VAL A 24 0.01 3.96 -1.35
CA VAL A 24 1.05 4.06 -2.37
C VAL A 24 2.40 3.98 -1.70
N GLU A 25 3.24 3.11 -2.24
CA GLU A 25 4.60 2.91 -1.75
C GLU A 25 5.56 2.98 -2.92
N VAL A 26 6.80 3.41 -2.68
CA VAL A 26 7.89 3.16 -3.64
C VAL A 26 8.17 1.66 -3.62
N ASP A 27 8.32 1.03 -4.79
CA ASP A 27 8.63 -0.41 -4.87
C ASP A 27 10.03 -0.68 -4.29
N GLN A 28 10.09 -1.02 -3.01
CA GLN A 28 11.31 -1.35 -2.29
C GLN A 28 11.43 -2.85 -1.99
N ARG A 29 10.69 -3.69 -2.72
CA ARG A 29 10.79 -5.13 -2.51
C ARG A 29 12.19 -5.63 -2.89
N PRO A 30 12.71 -6.70 -2.25
CA PRO A 30 14.00 -7.30 -2.60
C PRO A 30 14.08 -7.87 -4.03
N ASP A 31 12.94 -8.05 -4.68
CA ASP A 31 12.75 -8.45 -6.09
C ASP A 31 12.05 -7.33 -6.91
N GLY A 32 11.94 -6.12 -6.36
CA GLY A 32 11.26 -4.98 -6.94
C GLY A 32 12.04 -4.29 -8.07
N LEU A 33 11.35 -3.41 -8.81
CA LEU A 33 11.88 -2.80 -10.03
C LEU A 33 12.76 -1.56 -9.81
N ASN A 34 12.90 -1.08 -8.56
CA ASN A 34 13.76 0.07 -8.22
C ASN A 34 15.18 -0.31 -7.80
N GLN A 35 15.61 -1.55 -8.02
CA GLN A 35 16.97 -1.98 -7.68
C GLN A 35 17.99 -1.32 -8.59
N HIS A 36 18.60 -0.24 -8.13
CA HIS A 36 19.58 0.52 -8.91
C HIS A 36 21.02 0.40 -8.39
N VAL A 37 21.24 -0.18 -7.21
CA VAL A 37 22.58 -0.30 -6.61
C VAL A 37 22.79 -1.70 -6.08
N VAL A 38 23.83 -2.39 -6.56
CA VAL A 38 24.37 -3.59 -5.92
C VAL A 38 25.54 -3.14 -5.06
N LEU A 39 25.45 -3.34 -3.75
CA LEU A 39 26.53 -3.03 -2.81
C LEU A 39 27.78 -3.89 -3.15
N PRO A 40 28.98 -3.49 -2.72
CA PRO A 40 30.20 -4.28 -2.92
C PRO A 40 30.13 -5.73 -2.38
N ASN A 41 29.18 -6.01 -1.48
CA ASN A 41 28.89 -7.33 -0.94
C ASN A 41 27.87 -8.14 -1.77
N GLY A 42 27.44 -7.64 -2.93
CA GLY A 42 26.50 -8.30 -3.82
C GLY A 42 25.02 -8.14 -3.44
N LEU A 43 24.70 -7.40 -2.37
CA LEU A 43 23.30 -7.20 -1.95
C LEU A 43 22.66 -6.04 -2.72
N PRO A 44 21.43 -6.21 -3.25
CA PRO A 44 20.69 -5.10 -3.82
C PRO A 44 20.33 -4.09 -2.71
N GLN A 45 20.50 -2.81 -3.02
CA GLN A 45 20.08 -1.71 -2.18
C GLN A 45 19.09 -0.85 -2.98
N ASN A 46 17.92 -0.63 -2.39
CA ASN A 46 16.97 0.33 -2.93
C ASN A 46 17.45 1.75 -2.60
N PRO A 47 17.51 2.64 -3.60
CA PRO A 47 17.88 4.01 -3.35
C PRO A 47 16.79 4.69 -2.50
N SER A 48 17.23 5.51 -1.54
CA SER A 48 16.34 6.36 -0.73
C SER A 48 16.03 7.70 -1.39
N SER A 49 16.68 7.99 -2.53
CA SER A 49 16.49 9.18 -3.35
C SER A 49 16.70 8.86 -4.83
N TYR A 50 16.02 9.60 -5.71
CA TYR A 50 16.15 9.47 -7.16
C TYR A 50 16.56 10.84 -7.73
N ALA A 51 17.32 10.85 -8.83
CA ALA A 51 17.71 12.06 -9.54
C ALA A 51 16.64 12.45 -10.60
N PRO A 52 16.55 13.72 -11.02
CA PRO A 52 15.73 14.08 -12.17
C PRO A 52 16.16 13.29 -13.42
N GLY A 53 15.20 12.71 -14.14
CA GLY A 53 15.49 11.79 -15.24
C GLY A 53 15.36 10.31 -14.86
N ASP A 54 15.43 9.98 -13.56
CA ASP A 54 15.27 8.60 -13.12
C ASP A 54 13.83 8.12 -13.28
N THR A 55 13.72 6.81 -13.47
CA THR A 55 12.46 6.10 -13.45
C THR A 55 12.22 5.53 -12.06
N VAL A 56 11.03 5.76 -11.50
CA VAL A 56 10.63 5.24 -10.20
C VAL A 56 9.40 4.36 -10.37
N PHE A 57 9.43 3.16 -9.80
CA PHE A 57 8.30 2.26 -9.74
C PHE A 57 7.57 2.42 -8.41
N LEU A 58 6.24 2.52 -8.49
CA LEU A 58 5.35 2.67 -7.34
C LEU A 58 4.42 1.46 -7.25
N LEU A 59 4.14 1.02 -6.03
CA LEU A 59 3.12 0.03 -5.72
C LEU A 59 1.87 0.75 -5.24
N VAL A 60 0.78 0.61 -5.96
CA VAL A 60 -0.53 1.15 -5.57
C VAL A 60 -1.40 0.00 -5.11
N TYR A 61 -1.67 -0.03 -3.81
CA TYR A 61 -2.57 -0.96 -3.16
C TYR A 61 -3.94 -0.31 -3.05
N ALA A 62 -4.99 -1.04 -3.41
CA ALA A 62 -6.36 -0.61 -3.23
C ALA A 62 -7.12 -1.71 -2.49
N SER A 63 -7.95 -1.32 -1.53
CA SER A 63 -8.94 -2.22 -0.93
C SER A 63 -9.90 -2.77 -2.00
N PRO A 64 -10.48 -3.97 -1.82
CA PRO A 64 -11.37 -4.58 -2.81
C PRO A 64 -12.58 -3.71 -3.19
N ASN A 65 -13.02 -2.83 -2.28
CA ASN A 65 -14.12 -1.89 -2.47
C ASN A 65 -13.70 -0.54 -3.11
N VAL A 66 -12.43 -0.37 -3.46
CA VAL A 66 -11.90 0.87 -4.06
C VAL A 66 -11.49 0.64 -5.50
N ARG A 67 -11.87 1.58 -6.37
CA ARG A 67 -11.42 1.63 -7.75
C ARG A 67 -10.48 2.82 -7.94
N VAL A 68 -9.29 2.55 -8.47
CA VAL A 68 -8.37 3.61 -8.89
C VAL A 68 -8.80 4.06 -10.28
N ASP A 69 -9.46 5.23 -10.36
CA ASP A 69 -10.05 5.76 -11.59
C ASP A 69 -9.03 6.49 -12.46
N SER A 70 -8.14 7.28 -11.85
CA SER A 70 -7.06 7.95 -12.56
C SER A 70 -5.85 8.19 -11.67
N VAL A 71 -4.65 8.10 -12.24
CA VAL A 71 -3.41 8.39 -11.52
C VAL A 71 -2.64 9.42 -12.33
N ASN A 72 -2.42 10.59 -11.73
CA ASN A 72 -1.80 11.74 -12.39
C ASN A 72 -0.46 12.05 -11.72
N SER A 73 0.44 12.68 -12.45
CA SER A 73 1.71 13.20 -11.93
C SER A 73 1.75 14.71 -12.12
N SER A 74 2.22 15.43 -11.10
CA SER A 74 2.46 16.87 -11.20
C SER A 74 3.64 17.18 -12.12
N TRP A 75 4.57 16.23 -12.26
CA TRP A 75 5.73 16.29 -13.14
C TRP A 75 6.10 14.89 -13.62
N GLY A 76 6.45 14.77 -14.90
CA GLY A 76 6.72 13.49 -15.55
C GLY A 76 5.47 12.74 -16.02
N GLU A 77 5.68 11.56 -16.59
CA GLU A 77 4.64 10.65 -17.07
C GLU A 77 4.48 9.49 -16.09
N LEU A 78 3.24 9.13 -15.77
CA LEU A 78 2.93 7.98 -14.93
C LEU A 78 2.20 6.91 -15.75
N ASP A 79 2.87 5.79 -15.98
CA ASP A 79 2.31 4.67 -16.74
C ASP A 79 1.88 3.55 -15.81
N LYS A 80 0.71 2.95 -16.06
CA LYS A 80 0.32 1.69 -15.43
C LYS A 80 1.11 0.54 -16.07
N VAL A 81 1.91 -0.17 -15.28
CA VAL A 81 2.68 -1.34 -15.75
C VAL A 81 1.85 -2.62 -15.66
N GLY A 82 1.20 -2.86 -14.52
CA GLY A 82 0.38 -4.05 -14.31
C GLY A 82 0.37 -4.53 -12.85
N PRO A 83 -0.44 -5.55 -12.52
CA PRO A 83 -0.48 -6.11 -11.18
C PRO A 83 0.82 -6.87 -10.85
N THR A 84 1.18 -6.91 -9.58
CA THR A 84 2.27 -7.74 -9.04
C THR A 84 1.85 -8.35 -7.71
N GLN A 85 2.58 -9.35 -7.21
CA GLN A 85 2.36 -9.92 -5.89
C GLN A 85 3.38 -9.35 -4.90
N SER A 86 2.91 -9.02 -3.69
CA SER A 86 3.77 -8.56 -2.61
C SER A 86 3.50 -9.40 -1.36
N ASN A 87 4.58 -10.00 -0.82
CA ASN A 87 4.51 -10.83 0.38
C ASN A 87 4.72 -9.96 1.61
N HIS A 88 3.86 -10.13 2.61
CA HIS A 88 3.91 -9.36 3.84
C HIS A 88 3.89 -10.27 5.07
N HIS A 89 4.51 -9.79 6.13
CA HIS A 89 4.33 -10.32 7.47
C HIS A 89 4.23 -9.15 8.44
N GLU A 90 3.29 -9.22 9.37
CA GLU A 90 3.14 -8.20 10.41
C GLU A 90 2.56 -8.81 11.68
N GLU A 91 2.72 -8.08 12.79
CA GLU A 91 2.11 -8.43 14.07
C GLU A 91 0.80 -7.67 14.22
N LEU A 92 -0.30 -8.41 14.36
CA LEU A 92 -1.60 -7.87 14.72
C LEU A 92 -1.77 -7.90 16.23
N VAL A 93 -1.99 -6.75 16.84
CA VAL A 93 -2.22 -6.62 18.29
C VAL A 93 -3.72 -6.42 18.54
N PHE A 94 -4.28 -7.24 19.41
CA PHE A 94 -5.67 -7.18 19.86
C PHE A 94 -5.66 -6.67 21.30
N GLU A 95 -5.91 -5.39 21.50
CA GLU A 95 -5.88 -4.75 22.83
C GLU A 95 -7.27 -4.72 23.48
N ASN A 96 -7.72 -5.85 24.00
CA ASN A 96 -9.09 -6.02 24.50
C ASN A 96 -10.15 -5.70 23.42
N THR A 97 -9.87 -6.14 22.20
CA THR A 97 -10.73 -6.07 21.01
C THR A 97 -10.65 -7.40 20.27
N ASP A 98 -11.61 -7.69 19.41
CA ASP A 98 -11.57 -8.78 18.44
C ASP A 98 -11.14 -8.29 17.05
N VAL A 99 -10.83 -7.00 16.90
CA VAL A 99 -10.51 -6.38 15.61
C VAL A 99 -9.08 -5.84 15.61
N ALA A 100 -8.35 -6.13 14.53
CA ALA A 100 -7.07 -5.52 14.19
C ALA A 100 -7.08 -5.07 12.71
N ARG A 101 -6.10 -4.28 12.29
CA ARG A 101 -6.01 -3.76 10.91
C ARG A 101 -4.64 -4.07 10.31
N LEU A 102 -4.63 -4.59 9.10
CA LEU A 102 -3.43 -4.82 8.30
C LEU A 102 -2.88 -3.48 7.80
N SER A 103 -1.57 -3.41 7.58
CA SER A 103 -0.94 -2.27 6.91
C SER A 103 -1.28 -2.20 5.42
N ARG A 104 -1.57 -3.34 4.78
CA ARG A 104 -1.83 -3.45 3.34
C ARG A 104 -3.03 -4.35 3.06
N PRO A 105 -3.84 -4.05 2.03
CA PRO A 105 -5.02 -4.84 1.73
C PRO A 105 -4.62 -6.23 1.24
N CYS A 106 -5.34 -7.24 1.70
CA CYS A 106 -5.20 -8.63 1.26
C CYS A 106 -6.57 -9.27 1.07
N GLN A 107 -6.61 -10.38 0.34
CA GLN A 107 -7.85 -11.18 0.20
C GLN A 107 -7.88 -12.36 1.17
N LYS A 108 -6.71 -12.79 1.66
CA LYS A 108 -6.56 -13.98 2.47
C LYS A 108 -5.26 -13.94 3.27
N LEU A 109 -5.31 -14.44 4.50
CA LEU A 109 -4.13 -14.76 5.30
C LEU A 109 -3.58 -16.14 4.90
N ASP A 110 -2.28 -16.21 4.64
CA ASP A 110 -1.58 -17.44 4.28
C ASP A 110 -1.16 -18.24 5.52
N ARG A 111 -0.77 -17.55 6.60
CA ARG A 111 -0.35 -18.17 7.87
C ARG A 111 -0.69 -17.25 9.05
N VAL A 112 -1.06 -17.85 10.18
CA VAL A 112 -1.29 -17.17 11.45
C VAL A 112 -0.59 -17.93 12.56
N VAL A 113 0.14 -17.21 13.42
CA VAL A 113 0.77 -17.75 14.63
C VAL A 113 0.44 -16.83 15.79
N TRP A 114 -0.29 -17.33 16.79
CA TRP A 114 -0.64 -16.57 17.98
C TRP A 114 0.52 -16.48 18.97
N SER A 115 0.65 -15.33 19.60
CA SER A 115 1.45 -15.08 20.78
C SER A 115 0.54 -15.08 22.01
N GLY A 116 0.69 -16.09 22.87
CA GLY A 116 -0.16 -16.30 24.04
C GLY A 116 -1.47 -17.05 23.73
N ALA A 117 -2.53 -16.72 24.47
CA ALA A 117 -3.84 -17.35 24.29
C ALA A 117 -4.50 -16.81 23.02
N GLY A 118 -4.47 -17.61 21.95
CA GLY A 118 -5.04 -17.19 20.66
C GLY A 118 -6.53 -16.89 20.75
N LEU A 119 -6.99 -15.84 20.06
CA LEU A 119 -8.38 -15.40 20.13
C LEU A 119 -9.32 -16.18 19.18
N GLY A 120 -8.79 -17.13 18.41
CA GLY A 120 -9.55 -18.01 17.52
C GLY A 120 -9.08 -17.90 16.08
N GLU A 121 -10.00 -18.17 15.15
CA GLU A 121 -9.76 -17.95 13.72
C GLU A 121 -9.74 -16.46 13.41
N LEU A 122 -8.88 -16.06 12.47
CA LEU A 122 -8.80 -14.70 11.94
C LEU A 122 -9.47 -14.63 10.57
N THR A 123 -10.45 -13.74 10.42
CA THR A 123 -11.19 -13.52 9.17
C THR A 123 -10.93 -12.12 8.63
N ILE A 124 -10.51 -12.04 7.36
CA ILE A 124 -10.38 -10.78 6.62
C ILE A 124 -11.78 -10.28 6.24
N GLN A 125 -12.06 -9.01 6.50
CA GLN A 125 -13.32 -8.37 6.14
C GLN A 125 -13.31 -7.87 4.68
N GLU A 126 -14.45 -7.37 4.21
CA GLU A 126 -14.65 -6.94 2.82
C GLU A 126 -13.74 -5.76 2.39
N ASP A 127 -13.25 -4.94 3.32
CA ASP A 127 -12.27 -3.88 3.03
C ASP A 127 -10.85 -4.41 2.76
N GLY A 128 -10.62 -5.72 2.96
CA GLY A 128 -9.34 -6.37 2.80
C GLY A 128 -8.28 -5.93 3.83
N LEU A 129 -8.63 -5.10 4.80
CA LEU A 129 -7.71 -4.49 5.78
C LEU A 129 -8.08 -4.87 7.20
N THR A 130 -9.37 -4.92 7.50
CA THR A 130 -9.86 -5.27 8.82
C THR A 130 -9.78 -6.78 9.01
N VAL A 131 -9.20 -7.21 10.13
CA VAL A 131 -9.11 -8.60 10.55
C VAL A 131 -9.91 -8.77 11.84
N THR A 132 -10.82 -9.73 11.85
CA THR A 132 -11.63 -10.06 13.03
C THR A 132 -11.28 -11.44 13.55
N ALA A 133 -10.99 -11.53 14.85
CA ALA A 133 -10.81 -12.76 15.59
C ALA A 133 -12.15 -13.32 16.07
N SER A 134 -12.23 -14.62 16.33
CA SER A 134 -13.46 -15.24 16.84
C SER A 134 -13.88 -14.76 18.24
N ARG A 135 -12.96 -14.19 19.01
CA ARG A 135 -13.18 -13.74 20.39
C ARG A 135 -12.48 -12.41 20.64
N ARG A 136 -13.05 -11.63 21.55
CA ARG A 136 -12.44 -10.43 22.10
C ARG A 136 -11.44 -10.80 23.19
N GLY A 137 -10.28 -10.14 23.23
CA GLY A 137 -9.31 -10.35 24.31
C GLY A 137 -8.02 -9.57 24.11
N LEU A 138 -7.01 -9.90 24.93
CA LEU A 138 -5.65 -9.36 24.84
C LEU A 138 -4.71 -10.45 24.28
N SER A 139 -4.23 -10.27 23.05
CA SER A 139 -3.25 -11.17 22.42
C SER A 139 -2.63 -10.50 21.19
N SER A 140 -1.55 -11.07 20.66
CA SER A 140 -1.04 -10.70 19.35
C SER A 140 -0.91 -11.91 18.43
N ALA A 141 -0.99 -11.69 17.12
CA ALA A 141 -0.83 -12.72 16.11
C ALA A 141 0.17 -12.26 15.05
N TYR A 142 1.20 -13.07 14.79
CA TYR A 142 2.04 -12.92 13.61
C TYR A 142 1.30 -13.51 12.42
N VAL A 143 1.08 -12.69 11.39
CA VAL A 143 0.37 -13.09 10.18
C VAL A 143 1.25 -12.95 8.96
N TRP A 144 1.06 -13.84 7.99
CA TRP A 144 1.65 -13.77 6.65
C TRP A 144 0.53 -13.71 5.64
N TYR A 145 0.66 -12.85 4.64
CA TYR A 145 -0.34 -12.68 3.60
C TYR A 145 0.28 -12.12 2.34
N ARG A 146 -0.51 -12.18 1.27
CA ARG A 146 -0.17 -11.62 -0.04
C ARG A 146 -1.12 -10.49 -0.40
N SER A 147 -0.54 -9.40 -0.84
CA SER A 147 -1.23 -8.29 -1.45
C SER A 147 -0.99 -8.28 -2.96
N GLN A 148 -1.90 -7.67 -3.71
CA GLN A 148 -1.81 -7.54 -5.16
C GLN A 148 -1.84 -6.07 -5.59
N PRO A 149 -0.77 -5.30 -5.35
CA PRO A 149 -0.69 -3.93 -5.83
C PRO A 149 -0.60 -3.88 -7.36
N ILE A 150 -0.98 -2.72 -7.91
CA ILE A 150 -0.70 -2.35 -9.29
C ILE A 150 0.61 -1.56 -9.30
N VAL A 151 1.55 -2.00 -10.13
CA VAL A 151 2.79 -1.29 -10.41
C VAL A 151 2.51 -0.13 -11.35
N TYR A 152 2.93 1.06 -10.94
CA TYR A 152 3.02 2.24 -11.80
C TYR A 152 4.48 2.62 -12.00
N ARG A 153 4.79 3.18 -13.17
CA ARG A 153 6.11 3.66 -13.52
C ARG A 153 6.04 5.16 -13.71
N LEU A 154 6.72 5.90 -12.84
CA LEU A 154 6.90 7.34 -12.94
C LEU A 154 8.20 7.62 -13.69
N ARG A 155 8.10 8.28 -14.84
CA ARG A 155 9.24 8.75 -15.62
C ARG A 155 9.27 10.26 -15.56
N THR A 156 10.31 10.83 -14.95
CA THR A 156 10.55 12.27 -15.01
C THR A 156 11.56 12.54 -16.10
N SER A 157 11.39 13.61 -16.89
CA SER A 157 12.48 14.08 -17.75
C SER A 157 13.30 15.12 -16.98
N ALA A 158 14.61 15.14 -17.19
CA ALA A 158 15.47 16.16 -16.58
C ALA A 158 15.14 17.58 -17.07
N ALA A 159 14.55 17.72 -18.26
CA ALA A 159 14.11 18.99 -18.83
C ALA A 159 12.81 19.51 -18.18
N ASP A 160 11.97 18.61 -17.66
CA ASP A 160 10.66 18.96 -17.08
C ASP A 160 10.71 19.21 -15.56
N CYS A 161 11.90 19.14 -14.93
CA CYS A 161 12.06 19.31 -13.49
C CYS A 161 12.55 20.73 -13.15
N PRO A 162 11.71 21.62 -12.57
CA PRO A 162 12.08 23.00 -12.28
C PRO A 162 12.98 23.19 -11.04
N ILE A 163 13.47 22.11 -10.42
CA ILE A 163 14.38 22.15 -9.28
C ILE A 163 15.75 21.54 -9.63
N PRO A 164 16.86 22.07 -9.08
CA PRO A 164 18.20 21.51 -9.28
C PRO A 164 18.29 20.05 -8.81
N ALA A 165 19.16 19.27 -9.46
CA ALA A 165 19.31 17.81 -9.34
C ALA A 165 19.68 17.24 -7.94
N THR A 166 19.59 18.03 -6.87
CA THR A 166 20.04 17.69 -5.52
C THR A 166 18.92 17.42 -4.51
N THR A 167 17.64 17.39 -4.92
CA THR A 167 16.50 17.22 -4.00
C THR A 167 15.78 15.89 -4.23
N ALA A 168 15.77 15.04 -3.18
CA ALA A 168 15.11 13.72 -3.19
C ALA A 168 13.58 13.82 -3.36
N PHE A 169 12.99 12.85 -4.06
CA PHE A 169 11.55 12.74 -4.27
C PHE A 169 10.84 12.11 -3.07
N VAL A 170 9.69 12.66 -2.68
CA VAL A 170 8.76 12.04 -1.74
C VAL A 170 7.42 11.91 -2.45
N ALA A 171 6.93 10.69 -2.63
CA ALA A 171 5.56 10.44 -3.09
C ALA A 171 4.61 10.76 -1.92
N ALA A 172 3.77 11.78 -2.08
CA ALA A 172 2.73 12.13 -1.10
C ALA A 172 1.37 11.73 -1.67
N VAL A 173 0.63 10.89 -0.94
CA VAL A 173 -0.75 10.51 -1.26
C VAL A 173 -1.69 11.47 -0.56
N TRP A 174 -2.63 12.05 -1.31
CA TRP A 174 -3.77 12.76 -0.73
C TRP A 174 -4.93 11.77 -0.59
N GLU A 175 -5.25 11.42 0.66
CA GLU A 175 -6.50 10.73 1.00
C GLU A 175 -7.63 11.76 1.10
N HIS A 176 -8.69 11.61 0.30
CA HIS A 176 -9.97 12.23 0.60
C HIS A 176 -10.88 11.20 1.24
N LEU A 177 -11.06 11.23 2.56
CA LEU A 177 -12.24 10.68 3.26
C LEU A 177 -12.56 11.58 4.48
N PRO A 178 -13.84 11.78 4.89
CA PRO A 178 -14.99 10.89 4.69
C PRO A 178 -16.22 11.55 4.02
N VAL A 179 -17.14 10.73 3.47
CA VAL A 179 -18.55 11.13 3.37
C VAL A 179 -19.25 10.59 4.63
N PRO A 180 -19.79 11.45 5.51
CA PRO A 180 -20.59 10.99 6.63
C PRO A 180 -21.93 10.48 6.11
N VAL A 181 -22.29 9.23 6.41
CA VAL A 181 -23.70 8.84 6.42
C VAL A 181 -24.20 9.06 7.83
N LEU A 182 -24.86 10.20 8.03
CA LEU A 182 -25.79 10.41 9.13
C LEU A 182 -26.93 9.40 8.96
N ILE A 183 -27.10 8.50 9.93
CA ILE A 183 -28.30 7.66 10.03
C ILE A 183 -29.24 8.36 11.03
N PRO A 184 -30.48 8.72 10.66
CA PRO A 184 -31.52 9.07 11.63
C PRO A 184 -31.99 7.87 12.44
#